data_AF-A0A929NVM5-F1
#
_entry.id   AF-A0A929NVM5-F1
#
_cell.length_a   1.000
_cell.length_b   1.000
_cell.length_c   1.000
_cell.angle_alpha   90.00
_cell.angle_beta   90.00
_cell.angle_gamma   90.00
#
_symmetry.space_group_name_H-M   'P 1'
#
loop_
_entity.id
_entity.type
_entity.pdbx_description
1 polymer ?
#
loop_
_entity_poly.entity_id
_entity_poly.type
_entity_poly.pdbx_seq_one_letter_code
_entity_poly.pdbx_strand_id
1 'polypeptide(L)'
;MDILKRDSLREGGFAGLKEHRLVKEPRLFGPHENDDGSWPGIGNFVYLADARFMPHGETHMHSHHEIDVISVMVDGNIKHEGSLEHGKDLTRDVVQVQRAGGEGFSHNEINPDGEWNRMIQLWALPEVAGQAADYKTYKPATGELTRIYGGKNDGDTDFPAKTKIDVALLASGQQIDVDESFLAYITRGKGLANDEAV
;
A
#
# COMPACT_ATOMS: atom_id res chain seq x y z
N MET A 1 21.82 -4.29 -6.62
CA MET A 1 20.49 -4.15 -6.00
C MET A 1 20.70 -3.57 -4.63
N ASP A 2 19.86 -2.65 -4.18
CA ASP A 2 19.90 -2.14 -2.81
C ASP A 2 18.82 -2.83 -1.97
N ILE A 3 19.12 -3.15 -0.70
CA ILE A 3 18.19 -3.84 0.20
C ILE A 3 17.99 -3.01 1.46
N LEU A 4 16.74 -2.65 1.74
CA LEU A 4 16.31 -2.03 2.99
C LEU A 4 15.58 -3.06 3.85
N LYS A 5 16.08 -3.30 5.06
CA LYS A 5 15.42 -4.18 6.02
C LYS A 5 14.39 -3.37 6.80
N ARG A 6 13.13 -3.80 6.79
CA ARG A 6 12.07 -3.16 7.60
C ARG A 6 12.52 -2.95 9.05
N ASP A 7 13.08 -3.99 9.66
CA ASP A 7 13.44 -4.01 11.08
C ASP A 7 14.69 -3.17 11.41
N SER A 8 15.38 -2.59 10.41
CA SER A 8 16.43 -1.59 10.67
C SER A 8 15.86 -0.17 10.79
N LEU A 9 14.60 0.04 10.42
CA LEU A 9 13.92 1.32 10.54
C LEU A 9 13.26 1.46 11.91
N ARG A 10 13.06 2.70 12.35
CA ARG A 10 12.33 2.98 13.58
C ARG A 10 10.84 2.66 13.40
N GLU A 11 10.28 1.92 14.35
CA GLU A 11 8.84 1.76 14.46
C GLU A 11 8.20 3.08 14.94
N GLY A 12 7.26 3.57 14.14
CA GLY A 12 6.40 4.70 14.44
C GLY A 12 4.95 4.25 14.67
N GLY A 13 4.02 5.15 14.40
CA GLY A 13 2.59 4.87 14.51
C GLY A 13 1.81 6.06 15.06
N PHE A 14 0.50 6.01 14.88
CA PHE A 14 -0.45 7.01 15.34
C PHE A 14 -1.75 6.30 15.75
N ALA A 15 -2.49 6.89 16.70
CA ALA A 15 -3.73 6.30 17.23
C ALA A 15 -3.56 4.81 17.59
N GLY A 16 -4.38 3.92 17.02
CA GLY A 16 -4.31 2.46 17.20
C GLY A 16 -3.36 1.73 16.25
N LEU A 17 -2.52 2.43 15.48
CA LEU A 17 -1.63 1.87 14.46
C LEU A 17 -0.17 1.93 14.89
N LYS A 18 0.60 0.86 14.61
CA LYS A 18 2.07 0.85 14.59
C LYS A 18 2.55 0.59 13.19
N GLU A 19 3.65 1.22 12.78
CA GLU A 19 4.14 1.04 11.40
C GLU A 19 5.65 1.26 11.27
N HIS A 20 6.24 0.55 10.31
CA HIS A 20 7.56 0.89 9.77
C HIS A 20 7.36 1.55 8.41
N ARG A 21 7.85 2.79 8.26
CA ARG A 21 7.69 3.59 7.04
C ARG A 21 8.93 3.43 6.17
N LEU A 22 8.84 2.59 5.14
CA LEU A 22 9.98 2.19 4.30
C LEU A 22 10.24 3.20 3.19
N VAL A 23 9.18 3.80 2.64
CA VAL A 23 9.29 4.83 1.61
C VAL A 23 8.55 6.07 2.09
N LYS A 24 9.21 7.22 2.04
CA LYS A 24 8.64 8.52 2.41
C LYS A 24 9.21 9.56 1.46
N GLU A 25 8.36 10.19 0.67
CA GLU A 25 8.75 11.21 -0.31
C GLU A 25 9.12 12.56 0.35
N PRO A 26 10.36 13.05 0.21
CA PRO A 26 10.77 14.34 0.77
C PRO A 26 9.93 15.54 0.34
N ARG A 27 9.37 15.53 -0.88
CA ARG A 27 8.46 16.59 -1.36
C ARG A 27 7.20 16.73 -0.49
N LEU A 28 6.77 15.65 0.18
CA LEU A 28 5.57 15.63 1.02
C LEU A 28 5.88 15.69 2.51
N PHE A 29 6.96 15.03 2.94
CA PHE A 29 7.26 14.86 4.37
C PHE A 29 8.43 15.73 4.86
N GLY A 30 9.12 16.42 3.95
CA GLY A 30 10.23 17.34 4.26
C GLY A 30 11.61 16.77 3.90
N PRO A 31 12.63 17.64 3.79
CA PRO A 31 13.93 17.30 3.21
C PRO A 31 14.77 16.32 4.04
N HIS A 32 14.47 16.16 5.32
CA HIS A 32 15.20 15.30 6.26
C HIS A 32 14.42 14.04 6.65
N GLU A 33 13.28 13.77 6.01
CA GLU A 33 12.42 12.66 6.42
C GLU A 33 13.13 11.30 6.26
N ASN A 34 14.07 11.18 5.33
CA ASN A 34 14.81 9.94 5.07
C ASN A 34 16.12 9.79 5.87
N ASP A 35 16.42 10.69 6.82
CA ASP A 35 17.61 10.59 7.67
C ASP A 35 17.59 9.33 8.58
N ASP A 36 16.43 8.69 8.72
CA ASP A 36 16.23 7.41 9.41
C ASP A 36 16.59 6.18 8.56
N GLY A 37 17.05 6.36 7.33
CA GLY A 37 17.44 5.29 6.41
C GLY A 37 16.29 4.74 5.55
N SER A 38 15.08 5.28 5.67
CA SER A 38 14.00 5.02 4.72
C SER A 38 14.35 5.55 3.32
N TRP A 39 13.67 5.06 2.29
CA TRP A 39 13.92 5.48 0.92
C TRP A 39 13.01 6.64 0.49
N PRO A 40 13.48 7.50 -0.43
CA PRO A 40 12.62 8.48 -1.11
C PRO A 40 11.63 7.78 -2.05
N GLY A 41 10.59 8.50 -2.47
CA GLY A 41 9.63 8.02 -3.45
C GLY A 41 10.24 7.83 -4.85
N ILE A 42 9.51 7.11 -5.72
CA ILE A 42 9.88 6.89 -7.13
C ILE A 42 8.75 7.42 -8.02
N GLY A 43 9.01 8.52 -8.73
CA GLY A 43 8.00 9.17 -9.56
C GLY A 43 6.79 9.64 -8.72
N ASN A 44 5.63 9.06 -8.99
CA ASN A 44 4.40 9.32 -8.23
C ASN A 44 4.17 8.35 -7.07
N PHE A 45 4.98 7.31 -6.91
CA PHE A 45 4.93 6.44 -5.73
C PHE A 45 5.67 7.12 -4.56
N VAL A 46 4.94 7.49 -3.51
CA VAL A 46 5.44 8.45 -2.51
C VAL A 46 5.46 7.93 -1.07
N TYR A 47 4.81 6.80 -0.80
CA TYR A 47 4.73 6.23 0.54
C TYR A 47 4.62 4.71 0.51
N LEU A 48 5.35 4.04 1.41
CA LEU A 48 5.20 2.62 1.74
C LEU A 48 5.36 2.46 3.24
N ALA A 49 4.35 1.90 3.89
CA ALA A 49 4.42 1.49 5.28
C ALA A 49 3.95 0.05 5.49
N ASP A 50 4.71 -0.70 6.28
CA ASP A 50 4.26 -1.98 6.84
C ASP A 50 3.64 -1.70 8.21
N ALA A 51 2.32 -1.78 8.26
CA ALA A 51 1.51 -1.32 9.36
C ALA A 51 0.79 -2.49 10.07
N ARG A 52 0.57 -2.33 11.36
CA ARG A 52 -0.08 -3.28 12.25
C ARG A 52 -1.02 -2.53 13.18
N PHE A 53 -2.30 -2.85 13.12
CA PHE A 53 -3.25 -2.29 14.08
C PHE A 53 -3.20 -3.10 15.37
N MET A 54 -3.21 -2.36 16.48
CA MET A 54 -3.42 -2.92 17.80
C MET A 54 -4.76 -3.67 17.86
N PRO A 55 -4.94 -4.61 18.81
CA PRO A 55 -6.26 -5.11 19.17
C PRO A 55 -7.26 -3.96 19.32
N HIS A 56 -8.36 -4.01 18.56
CA HIS A 56 -9.38 -2.95 18.51
C HIS A 56 -8.86 -1.53 18.18
N GLY A 57 -7.67 -1.43 17.58
CA GLY A 57 -7.07 -0.17 17.17
C GLY A 57 -7.74 0.39 15.92
N GLU A 58 -7.77 1.72 15.82
CA GLU A 58 -8.29 2.43 14.65
C GLU A 58 -7.44 3.65 14.30
N THR A 59 -7.56 4.14 13.07
CA THR A 59 -6.91 5.38 12.62
C THR A 59 -7.65 6.64 13.07
N HIS A 60 -8.91 6.49 13.49
CA HIS A 60 -9.92 7.54 13.53
C HIS A 60 -10.23 8.13 12.15
N MET A 61 -11.35 8.86 12.07
CA MET A 61 -11.78 9.52 10.84
C MET A 61 -10.79 10.62 10.45
N HIS A 62 -10.24 10.53 9.24
CA HIS A 62 -9.33 11.51 8.66
C HIS A 62 -9.56 11.62 7.15
N SER A 63 -9.04 12.68 6.53
CA SER A 63 -9.27 12.97 5.12
C SER A 63 -8.02 12.89 4.28
N HIS A 64 -8.18 12.43 3.04
CA HIS A 64 -7.17 12.47 1.99
C HIS A 64 -7.65 13.33 0.83
N HIS A 65 -6.71 14.00 0.17
CA HIS A 65 -6.96 14.86 -0.99
C HIS A 65 -5.73 14.80 -1.91
N GLU A 66 -5.93 14.57 -3.20
CA GLU A 66 -4.87 14.44 -4.22
C GLU A 66 -3.80 13.37 -3.88
N ILE A 67 -4.22 12.32 -3.15
CA ILE A 67 -3.42 11.15 -2.82
C ILE A 67 -4.28 9.91 -2.97
N ASP A 68 -3.83 8.96 -3.78
CA ASP A 68 -4.47 7.65 -3.91
C ASP A 68 -3.89 6.72 -2.83
N VAL A 69 -4.77 6.16 -2.00
CA VAL A 69 -4.43 5.30 -0.87
C VAL A 69 -4.73 3.84 -1.24
N ILE A 70 -3.68 3.02 -1.25
CA ILE A 70 -3.76 1.59 -1.54
C ILE A 70 -3.45 0.81 -0.26
N SER A 71 -4.37 -0.07 0.13
CA SER A 71 -4.30 -0.89 1.34
C SER A 71 -4.26 -2.37 0.94
N VAL A 72 -3.17 -3.07 1.26
CA VAL A 72 -2.98 -4.51 0.96
C VAL A 72 -3.02 -5.29 2.28
N MET A 73 -4.06 -6.10 2.50
CA MET A 73 -4.17 -6.90 3.71
C MET A 73 -3.24 -8.11 3.68
N VAL A 74 -2.32 -8.18 4.65
CA VAL A 74 -1.34 -9.28 4.78
C VAL A 74 -1.81 -10.33 5.78
N ASP A 75 -2.43 -9.91 6.87
CA ASP A 75 -2.95 -10.82 7.90
C ASP A 75 -4.08 -10.16 8.70
N GLY A 76 -5.02 -10.96 9.19
CA GLY A 76 -6.24 -10.48 9.86
C GLY A 76 -7.23 -9.80 8.91
N ASN A 77 -7.99 -8.84 9.45
CA ASN A 77 -8.97 -8.04 8.73
C ASN A 77 -8.99 -6.57 9.22
N ILE A 78 -9.61 -5.72 8.42
CA ILE A 78 -9.94 -4.33 8.75
C ILE A 78 -11.38 -4.06 8.33
N LYS A 79 -12.13 -3.36 9.16
CA LYS A 79 -13.40 -2.76 8.79
C LYS A 79 -13.15 -1.33 8.32
N HIS A 80 -13.64 -1.02 7.12
CA HIS A 80 -13.55 0.30 6.53
C HIS A 80 -14.80 1.12 6.85
N GLU A 81 -14.62 2.35 7.34
CA GLU A 81 -15.69 3.33 7.52
C GLU A 81 -15.31 4.64 6.84
N GLY A 82 -16.03 5.08 5.81
CA GLY A 82 -15.70 6.31 5.12
C GLY A 82 -16.81 6.85 4.22
N SER A 83 -16.51 7.93 3.51
CA SER A 83 -17.40 8.50 2.50
C SER A 83 -17.44 7.68 1.21
N LEU A 84 -16.43 6.83 0.98
CA LEU A 84 -16.38 5.87 -0.12
C LEU A 84 -16.65 4.46 0.43
N GLU A 85 -17.63 3.75 -0.13
CA GLU A 85 -17.89 2.32 0.11
C GLU A 85 -17.83 1.88 1.59
N HIS A 86 -18.53 2.63 2.44
CA HIS A 86 -18.66 2.40 3.88
C HIS A 86 -19.07 0.96 4.24
N GLY A 87 -18.42 0.40 5.27
CA GLY A 87 -18.77 -0.90 5.85
C GLY A 87 -18.18 -2.11 5.14
N LYS A 88 -17.21 -1.91 4.25
CA LYS A 88 -16.47 -3.00 3.61
C LYS A 88 -15.43 -3.59 4.56
N ASP A 89 -15.43 -4.91 4.66
CA ASP A 89 -14.39 -5.66 5.36
C ASP A 89 -13.27 -6.02 4.40
N LEU A 90 -12.07 -5.55 4.69
CA LEU A 90 -10.84 -5.97 4.03
C LEU A 90 -10.27 -7.15 4.78
N THR A 91 -10.31 -8.32 4.16
CA THR A 91 -9.73 -9.54 4.72
C THR A 91 -8.38 -9.83 4.08
N ARG A 92 -7.62 -10.77 4.65
CA ARG A 92 -6.34 -11.23 4.12
C ARG A 92 -6.36 -11.41 2.60
N ASP A 93 -5.29 -10.92 1.98
CA ASP A 93 -5.02 -10.93 0.53
C ASP A 93 -6.00 -10.07 -0.31
N VAL A 94 -6.95 -9.37 0.30
CA VAL A 94 -7.74 -8.34 -0.38
C VAL A 94 -6.93 -7.05 -0.44
N VAL A 95 -7.01 -6.39 -1.59
CA VAL A 95 -6.47 -5.06 -1.82
C VAL A 95 -7.62 -4.08 -2.00
N GLN A 96 -7.52 -2.95 -1.33
CA GLN A 96 -8.37 -1.79 -1.54
C GLN A 96 -7.54 -0.67 -2.17
N VAL A 97 -8.13 0.04 -3.12
CA VAL A 97 -7.58 1.26 -3.68
C VAL A 97 -8.64 2.35 -3.62
N GLN A 98 -8.29 3.46 -2.96
CA GLN A 98 -9.12 4.64 -2.85
C GLN A 98 -8.41 5.80 -3.55
N ARG A 99 -8.98 6.25 -4.66
CA ARG A 99 -8.54 7.48 -5.31
C ARG A 99 -9.18 8.67 -4.62
N ALA A 100 -8.37 9.60 -4.13
CA ALA A 100 -8.89 10.85 -3.58
C ALA A 100 -9.25 11.85 -4.67
N GLY A 101 -8.37 12.03 -5.66
CA GLY A 101 -8.48 13.12 -6.62
C GLY A 101 -8.70 14.49 -5.93
N GLY A 102 -9.39 15.41 -6.61
CA GLY A 102 -9.71 16.73 -6.08
C GLY A 102 -11.01 16.79 -5.28
N GLU A 103 -11.84 15.74 -5.33
CA GLU A 103 -13.02 15.63 -4.47
C GLU A 103 -12.62 15.28 -3.03
N GLY A 104 -11.58 14.46 -2.89
CA GLY A 104 -11.13 13.94 -1.61
C GLY A 104 -12.08 12.89 -1.06
N PHE A 105 -11.67 12.24 0.03
CA PHE A 105 -12.54 11.39 0.84
C PHE A 105 -12.11 11.44 2.29
N SER A 106 -13.01 11.02 3.17
CA SER A 106 -12.70 10.75 4.57
C SER A 106 -12.89 9.28 4.88
N HIS A 107 -11.98 8.72 5.67
CA HIS A 107 -12.10 7.34 6.12
C HIS A 107 -11.50 7.09 7.50
N ASN A 108 -11.87 5.94 8.04
CA ASN A 108 -11.35 5.30 9.23
C ASN A 108 -11.15 3.82 8.92
N GLU A 109 -10.01 3.29 9.34
CA GLU A 109 -9.71 1.87 9.28
C GLU A 109 -9.66 1.33 10.70
N ILE A 110 -10.46 0.30 10.96
CA ILE A 110 -10.68 -0.25 12.30
C ILE A 110 -10.30 -1.71 12.29
N ASN A 111 -9.46 -2.14 13.23
CA ASN A 111 -9.28 -3.55 13.53
C ASN A 111 -10.46 -4.04 14.38
N PRO A 112 -11.35 -4.91 13.85
CA PRO A 112 -12.50 -5.37 14.63
C PRO A 112 -12.08 -6.41 15.69
N ASP A 113 -10.89 -7.00 15.57
CA ASP A 113 -10.48 -8.17 16.34
C ASP A 113 -9.66 -7.80 17.60
N GLY A 114 -9.63 -8.73 18.56
CA GLY A 114 -8.81 -8.64 19.77
C GLY A 114 -7.34 -9.03 19.58
N GLU A 115 -6.92 -9.30 18.33
CA GLU A 115 -5.58 -9.67 17.94
C GLU A 115 -4.98 -8.61 17.02
N TRP A 116 -3.65 -8.59 16.89
CA TRP A 116 -2.98 -7.72 15.93
C TRP A 116 -3.24 -8.19 14.49
N ASN A 117 -3.46 -7.24 13.58
CA ASN A 117 -3.49 -7.51 12.14
C ASN A 117 -2.23 -6.94 11.45
N ARG A 118 -2.14 -7.09 10.12
CA ARG A 118 -1.07 -6.50 9.32
C ARG A 118 -1.55 -6.08 7.94
N MET A 119 -1.22 -4.85 7.57
CA MET A 119 -1.58 -4.22 6.31
C MET A 119 -0.38 -3.47 5.73
N ILE A 120 -0.20 -3.51 4.41
CA ILE A 120 0.73 -2.61 3.72
C ILE A 120 -0.06 -1.43 3.20
N GLN A 121 0.35 -0.23 3.60
CA GLN A 121 -0.23 1.02 3.12
C GLN A 121 0.72 1.66 2.12
N LEU A 122 0.22 1.95 0.93
CA LEU A 122 0.96 2.54 -0.18
C LEU A 122 0.25 3.80 -0.64
N TRP A 123 0.99 4.87 -0.93
CA TRP A 123 0.42 6.08 -1.52
C TRP A 123 1.01 6.40 -2.88
N ALA A 124 0.15 6.79 -3.80
CA ALA A 124 0.52 7.33 -5.09
C ALA A 124 -0.08 8.73 -5.29
N LEU A 125 0.70 9.66 -5.84
CA LEU A 125 0.16 10.91 -6.36
C LEU A 125 -0.63 10.61 -7.64
N PRO A 126 -1.80 11.24 -7.84
CA PRO A 126 -2.57 11.04 -9.06
C PRO A 126 -1.81 11.59 -10.28
N GLU A 127 -1.92 10.92 -11.42
CA GLU A 127 -1.36 11.43 -12.68
C GLU A 127 -2.05 12.72 -13.14
N VAL A 128 -3.33 12.87 -12.81
CA VAL A 128 -4.18 13.98 -13.21
C VAL A 128 -4.83 14.54 -11.96
N ALA A 129 -4.52 15.80 -11.64
CA ALA A 129 -5.14 16.50 -10.54
C ALA A 129 -6.64 16.76 -10.80
N GLY A 130 -7.43 16.89 -9.73
CA GLY A 130 -8.84 17.27 -9.81
C GLY A 130 -9.78 16.16 -10.28
N GLN A 131 -9.34 14.91 -10.32
CA GLN A 131 -10.21 13.78 -10.64
C GLN A 131 -11.26 13.55 -9.54
N ALA A 132 -12.36 12.88 -9.89
CA ALA A 132 -13.36 12.46 -8.92
C ALA A 132 -12.77 11.40 -7.97
N ALA A 133 -13.32 11.33 -6.75
CA ALA A 133 -13.00 10.26 -5.84
C ALA A 133 -13.56 8.93 -6.37
N ASP A 134 -12.83 7.85 -6.18
CA ASP A 134 -13.23 6.55 -6.72
C ASP A 134 -12.62 5.41 -5.88
N TYR A 135 -13.21 4.23 -5.96
CA TYR A 135 -12.90 3.09 -5.11
C TYR A 135 -12.90 1.79 -5.91
N LYS A 136 -11.85 0.98 -5.75
CA LYS A 136 -11.83 -0.39 -6.28
C LYS A 136 -11.25 -1.37 -5.26
N THR A 137 -11.68 -2.62 -5.38
CA THR A 137 -11.11 -3.75 -4.64
C THR A 137 -10.61 -4.82 -5.58
N TYR A 138 -9.49 -5.42 -5.22
CA TYR A 138 -8.86 -6.49 -5.97
C TYR A 138 -8.63 -7.69 -5.05
N LYS A 139 -8.63 -8.87 -5.64
CA LYS A 139 -8.25 -10.11 -4.95
C LYS A 139 -7.20 -10.83 -5.80
N PRO A 140 -5.91 -10.53 -5.60
CA PRO A 140 -4.82 -11.24 -6.26
C PRO A 140 -4.95 -12.75 -6.12
N ALA A 141 -4.65 -13.47 -7.19
CA ALA A 141 -4.68 -14.93 -7.22
C ALA A 141 -3.29 -15.51 -6.95
N THR A 142 -3.26 -16.68 -6.33
CA THR A 142 -2.01 -17.44 -6.20
C THR A 142 -1.52 -17.86 -7.58
N GLY A 143 -0.24 -17.65 -7.85
CA GLY A 143 0.36 -17.96 -9.14
C GLY A 143 0.41 -16.78 -10.10
N GLU A 144 -0.18 -15.62 -9.75
CA GLU A 144 -0.33 -14.50 -10.66
C GLU A 144 0.34 -13.23 -10.14
N LEU A 145 0.74 -12.36 -11.07
CA LEU A 145 1.06 -10.97 -10.83
C LEU A 145 -0.19 -10.15 -11.16
N THR A 146 -0.87 -9.65 -10.14
CA THR A 146 -2.13 -8.90 -10.32
C THR A 146 -1.84 -7.40 -10.29
N ARG A 147 -2.15 -6.71 -11.39
CA ARG A 147 -2.15 -5.25 -11.44
C ARG A 147 -3.31 -4.70 -10.61
N ILE A 148 -2.98 -3.84 -9.65
CA ILE A 148 -3.97 -3.21 -8.75
C ILE A 148 -4.05 -1.69 -8.92
N TYR A 149 -3.04 -1.08 -9.55
CA TYR A 149 -2.96 0.36 -9.76
C TYR A 149 -2.08 0.68 -10.96
N GLY A 150 -2.50 1.61 -11.80
CA GLY A 150 -1.76 2.02 -12.99
C GLY A 150 -1.95 1.10 -14.18
N GLY A 151 -1.54 1.56 -15.36
CA GLY A 151 -1.82 0.88 -16.61
C GLY A 151 -2.49 1.80 -17.63
N LYS A 152 -2.90 1.21 -18.75
CA LYS A 152 -3.64 1.95 -19.78
C LYS A 152 -5.11 2.07 -19.37
N ASN A 153 -5.83 2.94 -20.07
CA ASN A 153 -7.27 3.04 -19.91
C ASN A 153 -7.92 1.97 -20.81
N ASP A 154 -7.83 0.71 -20.41
CA ASP A 154 -8.21 -0.44 -21.26
C ASP A 154 -9.16 -1.45 -20.61
N GLY A 155 -9.99 -1.04 -19.63
CA GLY A 155 -11.13 -1.88 -19.26
C GLY A 155 -11.79 -1.69 -17.89
N ASP A 156 -11.70 -0.52 -17.26
CA ASP A 156 -12.26 -0.26 -15.90
C ASP A 156 -11.72 -1.19 -14.80
N THR A 157 -10.71 -2.00 -15.10
CA THR A 157 -10.08 -2.90 -14.14
C THR A 157 -9.16 -2.12 -13.21
N ASP A 158 -8.53 -1.04 -13.68
CA ASP A 158 -7.41 -0.38 -13.01
C ASP A 158 -7.67 1.12 -12.89
N PHE A 159 -6.91 1.79 -12.02
CA PHE A 159 -6.79 3.24 -11.99
C PHE A 159 -5.73 3.67 -13.01
N PRO A 160 -6.07 4.34 -14.13
CA PRO A 160 -5.08 4.67 -15.16
C PRO A 160 -4.00 5.59 -14.59
N ALA A 161 -2.76 5.13 -14.60
CA ALA A 161 -1.60 5.84 -14.11
C ALA A 161 -0.30 5.32 -14.76
N LYS A 162 0.78 6.12 -14.77
CA LYS A 162 2.09 5.64 -15.25
C LYS A 162 2.79 4.81 -14.17
N THR A 163 2.65 5.20 -12.91
CA THR A 163 3.04 4.36 -11.78
C THR A 163 2.20 3.09 -11.79
N LYS A 164 2.87 1.94 -11.84
CA LYS A 164 2.24 0.63 -11.76
C LYS A 164 2.49 0.04 -10.38
N ILE A 165 1.47 -0.53 -9.77
CA ILE A 165 1.60 -1.32 -8.55
C ILE A 165 0.95 -2.67 -8.82
N ASP A 166 1.75 -3.72 -8.61
CA ASP A 166 1.36 -5.09 -8.79
C ASP A 166 1.49 -5.83 -7.46
N VAL A 167 0.60 -6.79 -7.21
CA VAL A 167 0.67 -7.70 -6.06
C VAL A 167 0.77 -9.13 -6.56
N ALA A 168 1.79 -9.86 -6.10
CA ALA A 168 2.01 -11.25 -6.44
C ALA A 168 1.86 -12.17 -5.22
N LEU A 169 1.15 -13.28 -5.41
CA LEU A 169 1.07 -14.38 -4.45
C LEU A 169 1.75 -15.60 -5.07
N LEU A 170 3.05 -15.77 -4.80
CA LEU A 170 3.85 -16.80 -5.46
C LEU A 170 3.83 -18.14 -4.71
N ALA A 171 3.74 -19.23 -5.47
CA ALA A 171 4.00 -20.57 -4.97
C ALA A 171 5.51 -20.80 -4.79
N SER A 172 5.89 -21.78 -3.97
CA SER A 172 7.30 -22.13 -3.79
C SER A 172 7.93 -22.56 -5.11
N GLY A 173 9.08 -21.94 -5.44
CA GLY A 173 9.81 -22.19 -6.69
C GLY A 173 9.26 -21.44 -7.90
N GLN A 174 8.18 -20.66 -7.76
CA GLN A 174 7.70 -19.79 -8.83
C GLN A 174 8.59 -18.55 -8.98
N GLN A 175 8.77 -18.12 -10.22
CA GLN A 175 9.53 -16.92 -10.59
C GLN A 175 8.64 -15.94 -11.36
N ILE A 176 8.94 -14.65 -11.20
CA ILE A 176 8.43 -13.57 -12.04
C ILE A 176 9.65 -12.83 -12.59
N ASP A 177 9.63 -12.54 -13.89
CA ASP A 177 10.60 -11.66 -14.53
C ASP A 177 9.97 -10.27 -14.75
N VAL A 178 10.69 -9.22 -14.36
CA VAL A 178 10.27 -7.83 -14.54
C VAL A 178 11.37 -7.10 -15.29
N ASP A 179 11.08 -6.66 -16.52
CA ASP A 179 12.03 -6.02 -17.44
C ASP A 179 11.98 -4.48 -17.38
N GLU A 180 11.70 -3.94 -16.19
CA GLU A 180 11.70 -2.51 -15.89
C GLU A 180 12.29 -2.26 -14.50
N SER A 181 12.76 -1.05 -14.21
CA SER A 181 13.23 -0.72 -12.86
C SER A 181 12.06 -0.78 -11.88
N PHE A 182 12.20 -1.54 -10.79
CA PHE A 182 11.13 -1.72 -9.81
C PHE A 182 11.64 -1.62 -8.37
N LEU A 183 10.70 -1.38 -7.46
CA LEU A 183 10.84 -1.61 -6.04
C LEU A 183 9.95 -2.80 -5.68
N ALA A 184 10.49 -3.77 -4.94
CA ALA A 184 9.72 -4.90 -4.42
C ALA A 184 9.77 -4.92 -2.90
N TYR A 185 8.65 -5.29 -2.28
CA TYR A 185 8.56 -5.48 -0.84
C TYR A 185 7.97 -6.86 -0.52
N ILE A 186 8.77 -7.71 0.12
CA ILE A 186 8.36 -9.07 0.48
C ILE A 186 7.60 -9.02 1.81
N THR A 187 6.29 -9.22 1.73
CA THR A 187 5.43 -9.18 2.91
C THR A 187 5.49 -10.47 3.72
N ARG A 188 5.61 -11.64 3.06
CA ARG A 188 5.64 -12.96 3.69
C ARG A 188 6.52 -13.91 2.87
N GLY A 189 7.12 -14.89 3.55
CA GLY A 189 7.98 -15.88 2.92
C GLY A 189 9.43 -15.40 2.78
N LYS A 190 10.17 -16.08 1.90
CA LYS A 190 11.57 -15.81 1.55
C LYS A 190 11.81 -16.27 0.13
N GLY A 191 12.78 -15.68 -0.55
CA GLY A 191 13.07 -16.01 -1.94
C GLY A 191 14.44 -15.55 -2.40
N LEU A 192 14.56 -15.44 -3.72
CA LEU A 192 15.70 -14.83 -4.39
C LEU A 192 15.19 -13.66 -5.23
N ALA A 193 15.86 -12.52 -5.15
CA ALA A 193 15.70 -11.40 -6.06
C ALA A 193 17.03 -11.18 -6.78
N ASN A 194 17.05 -11.35 -8.10
CA ASN A 194 18.29 -11.30 -8.90
C ASN A 194 19.41 -12.18 -8.30
N ASP A 195 19.07 -13.43 -7.97
CA ASP A 195 19.95 -14.43 -7.32
C ASP A 195 20.44 -14.10 -5.90
N GLU A 196 20.00 -13.00 -5.29
CA GLU A 196 20.30 -12.66 -3.89
C GLU A 196 19.15 -13.04 -2.95
N ALA A 197 19.48 -13.58 -1.78
CA ALA A 197 18.49 -14.00 -0.78
C ALA A 197 17.78 -12.81 -0.12
N VAL A 198 16.46 -12.88 -0.08
CA VAL A 198 15.55 -11.84 0.42
C VAL A 198 14.39 -12.42 1.22
#